data_AF-A0A8K0NWY5-F1
#
_entry.id   AF-A0A8K0NWY5-F1
#
_cell.length_a   1.000
_cell.length_b   1.000
_cell.length_c   1.000
_cell.angle_alpha   90.00
_cell.angle_beta   90.00
_cell.angle_gamma   90.00
#
_symmetry.space_group_name_H-M   'P 1'
#
loop_
_entity.id
_entity.type
_entity.pdbx_description
1 polymer ?
#
loop_
_entity_poly.entity_id
_entity_poly.type
_entity_poly.pdbx_seq_one_letter_code
_entity_poly.pdbx_strand_id
1 'polypeptide(L)'
;MNDYLPDLKITDEEGLCGVCSNLTKTKCSACGEIKYCSIEHQNADWEKHRGRCSPYKILNDDTLGRYAVAVRDLLPGEVIVRECPVTVGPKHYSPPVCLGCLTPIISLKELRLCSKCGWPTCSEECEQSEIHAENECPIFASARIRFLWNPTCVGEEDKAESALIPDNPMLQCITPLRLLLAKERDVRRWEKEVVPMEAHMEKRFDTDAWKSDTVNVSGFLRKACRLSERFSDEDIMWACGILQVLFLFFCCFITLVKITMYKSSQLLQSFLLAKESKMHAVQDANMI
;
A
#
# COMPACT_ATOMS: atom_id res chain seq x y z
N MET A 1 31.98 -52.93 -23.96
CA MET A 1 31.05 -52.69 -22.83
C MET A 1 30.27 -51.45 -23.17
N ASN A 2 29.00 -51.66 -23.52
CA ASN A 2 28.00 -50.61 -23.72
C ASN A 2 27.68 -50.00 -22.35
N ASP A 3 28.04 -48.74 -22.14
CA ASP A 3 27.35 -47.90 -21.15
C ASP A 3 26.60 -46.83 -21.93
N TYR A 4 25.47 -47.25 -22.50
CA TYR A 4 24.42 -46.37 -22.95
C TYR A 4 23.82 -45.70 -21.70
N LEU A 5 24.25 -44.48 -21.38
CA LEU A 5 23.42 -43.56 -20.60
C LEU A 5 22.24 -43.18 -21.51
N PRO A 6 20.99 -43.52 -21.17
CA PRO A 6 19.87 -43.14 -22.00
C PRO A 6 19.72 -41.62 -21.93
N ASP A 7 19.72 -40.98 -23.10
CA ASP A 7 19.32 -39.58 -23.27
C ASP A 7 17.91 -39.39 -22.68
N LEU A 8 17.88 -38.90 -21.45
CA LEU A 8 16.65 -38.54 -20.76
C LEU A 8 16.01 -37.36 -21.50
N LYS A 9 15.08 -37.68 -22.40
CA LYS A 9 14.18 -36.71 -23.01
C LYS A 9 13.26 -36.17 -21.91
N ILE A 10 13.73 -35.13 -21.22
CA ILE A 10 12.89 -34.33 -20.32
C ILE A 10 11.82 -33.69 -21.19
N THR A 11 10.60 -34.21 -21.12
CA THR A 11 9.42 -33.56 -21.68
C THR A 11 9.05 -32.35 -20.80
N ASP A 12 8.39 -31.33 -21.34
CA ASP A 12 8.02 -30.10 -20.59
C ASP A 12 7.21 -30.38 -19.30
N GLU A 13 6.63 -31.58 -19.18
CA GLU A 13 5.86 -32.03 -18.02
C GLU A 13 6.72 -32.67 -16.91
N GLU A 14 7.86 -33.27 -17.25
CA GLU A 14 8.74 -33.98 -16.31
C GLU A 14 9.89 -33.09 -15.84
N GLY A 15 10.39 -33.30 -14.64
CA GLY A 15 11.53 -32.54 -14.13
C GLY A 15 12.10 -33.16 -12.87
N LEU A 16 13.25 -32.65 -12.41
CA LEU A 16 13.97 -33.26 -11.31
C LEU A 16 13.41 -32.81 -9.95
N CYS A 17 13.37 -33.74 -9.00
CA CYS A 17 13.01 -33.45 -7.63
C CYS A 17 14.05 -32.53 -6.99
N GLY A 18 13.62 -31.43 -6.35
CA GLY A 18 14.50 -30.47 -5.69
C GLY A 18 15.36 -31.01 -4.53
N VAL A 19 15.16 -32.27 -4.12
CA VAL A 19 15.91 -32.93 -3.03
C VAL A 19 16.77 -34.09 -3.54
N CYS A 20 16.18 -35.07 -4.22
CA CYS A 20 16.88 -36.29 -4.66
C CYS A 20 17.25 -36.31 -6.13
N SER A 21 16.87 -35.30 -6.91
CA SER A 21 17.07 -35.21 -8.36
C SER A 21 16.41 -36.32 -9.20
N ASN A 22 15.57 -37.18 -8.63
CA ASN A 22 14.79 -38.14 -9.42
C ASN A 22 13.73 -37.41 -10.27
N LEU A 23 13.40 -37.97 -11.43
CA LEU A 23 12.30 -37.47 -12.27
C LEU A 23 10.98 -37.53 -11.53
N THR A 24 10.22 -36.45 -11.62
CA THR A 24 8.87 -36.30 -11.07
C THR A 24 8.04 -35.36 -11.94
N LYS A 25 6.73 -35.57 -11.92
CA LYS A 25 5.72 -34.68 -12.52
C LYS A 25 5.08 -33.74 -11.49
N THR A 26 5.19 -34.08 -10.21
CA THR A 26 4.46 -33.39 -9.13
C THR A 26 5.14 -32.08 -8.79
N LYS A 27 4.44 -30.98 -9.04
CA LYS A 27 4.89 -29.62 -8.74
C LYS A 27 4.42 -29.20 -7.34
N CYS A 28 5.13 -28.26 -6.73
CA CYS A 28 4.63 -27.58 -5.53
C CYS A 28 3.27 -26.94 -5.85
N SER A 29 2.23 -27.29 -5.10
CA SER A 29 0.88 -26.75 -5.32
C SER A 29 0.78 -25.24 -5.12
N ALA A 30 1.66 -24.68 -4.28
CA ALA A 30 1.67 -23.25 -3.99
C ALA A 30 2.33 -22.43 -5.10
N CYS A 31 3.59 -22.72 -5.47
CA CYS A 31 4.32 -21.93 -6.47
C CYS A 31 4.39 -22.54 -7.87
N GLY A 32 4.15 -23.83 -8.06
CA GLY A 32 4.28 -24.50 -9.35
C GLY A 32 5.72 -24.60 -9.92
N GLU A 33 6.71 -23.91 -9.32
CA GLU A 33 8.08 -23.80 -9.86
C GLU A 33 8.97 -25.01 -9.51
N ILE A 34 8.93 -25.50 -8.27
CA ILE A 34 9.75 -26.64 -7.83
C ILE A 34 8.95 -27.92 -7.93
N LYS A 35 9.60 -29.01 -8.35
CA LYS A 35 9.01 -30.35 -8.39
C LYS A 35 9.53 -31.21 -7.22
N TYR A 36 8.65 -32.05 -6.66
CA TYR A 36 8.99 -33.01 -5.62
C TYR A 36 8.44 -34.39 -6.00
N CYS A 37 9.18 -35.46 -5.77
CA CYS A 37 8.65 -36.81 -6.00
C CYS A 37 7.67 -37.24 -4.89
N SER A 38 7.68 -36.58 -3.73
CA SER A 38 6.80 -36.86 -2.61
C SER A 38 6.65 -35.68 -1.64
N ILE A 39 5.66 -35.74 -0.74
CA ILE A 39 5.41 -34.72 0.29
C ILE A 39 6.57 -34.65 1.29
N GLU A 40 7.24 -35.77 1.58
CA GLU A 40 8.38 -35.81 2.49
C GLU A 40 9.54 -34.95 1.98
N HIS A 41 9.84 -35.00 0.67
CA HIS A 41 10.86 -34.15 0.06
C HIS A 41 10.44 -32.67 0.02
N GLN A 42 9.16 -32.37 -0.16
CA GLN A 42 8.67 -30.99 -0.04
C GLN A 42 8.85 -30.45 1.38
N ASN A 43 8.50 -31.24 2.40
CA ASN A 43 8.69 -30.86 3.80
C ASN A 43 10.18 -30.70 4.17
N ALA A 44 11.04 -31.56 3.61
CA ALA A 44 12.49 -31.47 3.80
C ALA A 44 13.11 -30.19 3.21
N ASP A 45 12.61 -29.70 2.07
CA ASP A 45 13.06 -28.42 1.48
C ASP A 45 12.32 -27.19 2.05
N TRP A 46 11.27 -27.36 2.86
CA TRP A 46 10.36 -26.28 3.24
C TRP A 46 11.05 -25.09 3.92
N GLU A 47 12.02 -25.31 4.82
CA GLU A 47 12.76 -24.22 5.47
C GLU A 47 13.50 -23.32 4.46
N LYS A 48 13.99 -23.89 3.36
CA LYS A 48 14.69 -23.16 2.28
C LYS A 48 13.71 -22.63 1.24
N HIS A 49 12.60 -23.32 1.02
CA HIS A 49 11.63 -23.01 -0.02
C HIS A 49 10.59 -21.97 0.40
N ARG A 50 10.08 -22.03 1.64
CA ARG A 50 8.92 -21.23 2.10
C ARG A 50 9.07 -19.73 1.87
N GLY A 51 10.29 -19.20 2.01
CA GLY A 51 10.57 -17.76 1.82
C GLY A 51 10.48 -17.30 0.36
N ARG A 52 10.52 -18.23 -0.59
CA ARG A 52 10.42 -18.00 -2.04
C ARG A 52 9.19 -18.69 -2.68
N CYS A 53 8.34 -19.32 -1.86
CA CYS A 53 7.16 -20.03 -2.34
C CYS A 53 6.02 -19.02 -2.56
N SER A 54 5.71 -18.71 -3.81
CA SER A 54 4.66 -17.74 -4.18
C SER A 54 3.92 -18.20 -5.44
N PRO A 55 2.59 -18.02 -5.53
CA PRO A 55 1.82 -18.33 -6.74
C PRO A 55 2.05 -17.32 -7.88
N TYR A 56 2.88 -16.30 -7.65
CA TYR A 56 3.33 -15.33 -8.64
C TYR A 56 4.81 -14.98 -8.48
N LYS A 57 5.44 -14.48 -9.54
CA LYS A 57 6.77 -13.85 -9.51
C LYS A 57 6.69 -12.40 -9.97
N ILE A 58 7.66 -11.58 -9.56
CA ILE A 58 7.77 -10.19 -9.97
C ILE A 58 8.77 -10.10 -11.13
N LEU A 59 8.37 -9.44 -12.21
CA LEU A 59 9.18 -9.12 -13.38
C LEU A 59 9.28 -7.59 -13.53
N ASN A 60 10.15 -7.14 -14.44
CA ASN A 60 10.35 -5.73 -14.78
C ASN A 60 10.24 -5.56 -16.29
N ASP A 61 9.64 -4.45 -16.70
CA ASP A 61 9.49 -4.01 -18.08
C ASP A 61 9.71 -2.49 -18.15
N ASP A 62 10.30 -2.01 -19.24
CA ASP A 62 10.64 -0.59 -19.39
C ASP A 62 9.41 0.33 -19.49
N THR A 63 8.26 -0.22 -19.90
CA THR A 63 7.00 0.52 -20.06
C THR A 63 6.15 0.44 -18.80
N LEU A 64 6.02 -0.75 -18.22
CA LEU A 64 5.12 -1.02 -17.09
C LEU A 64 5.80 -0.92 -15.72
N GLY A 65 7.14 -0.85 -15.68
CA GLY A 65 7.91 -0.96 -14.44
C GLY A 65 7.81 -2.37 -13.85
N ARG A 66 7.70 -2.49 -12.53
CA ARG A 66 7.54 -3.78 -11.84
C ARG A 66 6.12 -4.31 -12.01
N TYR A 67 5.99 -5.59 -12.34
CA TYR A 67 4.69 -6.25 -12.48
C TYR A 67 4.75 -7.70 -11.99
N ALA A 68 3.64 -8.22 -11.47
CA ALA A 68 3.53 -9.61 -11.10
C ALA A 68 3.05 -10.46 -12.29
N VAL A 69 3.45 -11.73 -12.35
CA VAL A 69 2.89 -12.74 -13.26
C VAL A 69 2.64 -14.02 -12.50
N ALA A 70 1.51 -14.68 -12.78
CA ALA A 70 1.21 -15.99 -12.22
C ALA A 70 2.22 -17.02 -12.75
N VAL A 71 2.66 -17.94 -11.89
CA VAL A 71 3.60 -19.03 -12.24
C VAL A 71 2.88 -20.38 -12.44
N ARG A 72 1.57 -20.39 -12.21
CA ARG A 72 0.64 -21.49 -12.46
C ARG A 72 -0.78 -20.95 -12.66
N ASP A 73 -1.71 -21.84 -12.98
CA ASP A 73 -3.13 -21.50 -12.98
C ASP A 73 -3.63 -21.20 -11.55
N LEU A 74 -4.48 -20.17 -11.45
CA LEU A 74 -5.07 -19.69 -10.20
C LEU A 74 -6.57 -20.00 -10.21
N LEU A 75 -7.07 -20.54 -9.10
CA LEU A 75 -8.49 -20.88 -9.00
C LEU A 75 -9.33 -19.66 -8.56
N PRO A 76 -10.61 -19.57 -9.00
CA PRO A 76 -11.51 -18.54 -8.49
C PRO A 76 -11.61 -18.56 -6.96
N GLY A 77 -11.46 -17.40 -6.33
CA GLY A 77 -11.49 -17.24 -4.87
C GLY A 77 -10.18 -17.57 -4.14
N GLU A 78 -9.13 -17.97 -4.87
CA GLU A 78 -7.82 -18.24 -4.28
C GLU A 78 -7.13 -16.95 -3.78
N VAL A 79 -6.50 -17.03 -2.60
CA VAL A 79 -5.73 -15.92 -2.03
C VAL A 79 -4.33 -15.90 -2.63
N ILE A 80 -4.05 -14.89 -3.47
CA ILE A 80 -2.74 -14.72 -4.15
C ILE A 80 -1.74 -13.99 -3.26
N VAL A 81 -2.19 -12.95 -2.55
CA VAL A 81 -1.37 -12.14 -1.65
C VAL A 81 -2.14 -11.89 -0.37
N ARG A 82 -1.47 -12.04 0.78
CA ARG A 82 -1.92 -11.53 2.07
C ARG A 82 -0.76 -10.76 2.68
N GLU A 83 -0.99 -9.51 3.04
CA GLU A 83 0.03 -8.64 3.61
C GLU A 83 -0.57 -7.68 4.64
N CYS A 84 0.25 -7.28 5.60
CA CYS A 84 -0.10 -6.22 6.54
C CYS A 84 0.25 -4.87 5.93
N PRO A 85 -0.55 -3.82 6.18
CA PRO A 85 -0.23 -2.50 5.66
C PRO A 85 1.04 -1.95 6.31
N VAL A 86 1.75 -1.10 5.57
CA VAL A 86 2.87 -0.31 6.10
C VAL A 86 2.33 0.85 6.92
N THR A 87 1.28 1.51 6.42
CA THR A 87 0.61 2.61 7.13
C THR A 87 -0.88 2.66 6.79
N VAL A 88 -1.66 3.24 7.70
CA VAL A 88 -3.08 3.56 7.53
C VAL A 88 -3.35 4.98 7.98
N GLY A 89 -4.22 5.68 7.28
CA GLY A 89 -4.62 7.02 7.68
C GLY A 89 -5.73 7.63 6.85
N PRO A 90 -6.12 8.88 7.15
CA PRO A 90 -7.10 9.62 6.37
C PRO A 90 -6.68 9.76 4.91
N LYS A 91 -7.68 9.79 4.02
CA LYS A 91 -7.46 10.10 2.62
C LYS A 91 -7.13 11.59 2.44
N HIS A 92 -6.38 11.90 1.38
CA HIS A 92 -6.27 13.28 0.92
C HIS A 92 -7.66 13.84 0.56
N TYR A 93 -7.98 15.05 1.03
CA TYR A 93 -9.33 15.63 0.93
C TYR A 93 -10.39 14.67 1.51
N SER A 94 -10.30 14.42 2.82
CA SER A 94 -11.30 13.66 3.57
C SER A 94 -12.06 14.56 4.55
N PRO A 95 -13.31 14.22 4.88
CA PRO A 95 -13.96 14.78 6.05
C PRO A 95 -13.15 14.42 7.31
N PRO A 96 -13.38 15.12 8.43
CA PRO A 96 -12.86 14.73 9.73
C PRO A 96 -13.14 13.26 10.03
N VAL A 97 -12.10 12.52 10.43
CA VAL A 97 -12.19 11.13 10.87
C VAL A 97 -11.57 10.98 12.25
N CYS A 98 -12.00 9.95 12.99
CA CYS A 98 -11.30 9.51 14.19
C CYS A 98 -9.89 9.03 13.83
N LEU A 99 -8.85 9.51 14.51
CA LEU A 99 -7.47 9.10 14.23
C LEU A 99 -7.15 7.68 14.71
N GLY A 100 -7.95 7.09 15.60
CA GLY A 100 -7.78 5.70 16.03
C GLY A 100 -8.38 4.68 15.05
N CYS A 101 -9.66 4.83 14.71
CA CYS A 101 -10.40 3.86 13.89
C CYS A 101 -10.66 4.29 12.43
N LEU A 102 -10.40 5.56 12.10
CA LEU A 102 -10.64 6.16 10.78
C LEU A 102 -12.11 6.25 10.36
N THR A 103 -13.04 6.06 11.31
CA THR A 103 -14.48 6.31 11.08
C THR A 103 -14.73 7.81 10.89
N PRO A 104 -15.52 8.22 9.88
CA PRO A 104 -15.95 9.60 9.70
C PRO A 104 -16.63 10.16 10.95
N ILE A 105 -16.34 11.42 11.27
CA ILE A 105 -17.08 12.19 12.26
C ILE A 105 -18.20 12.90 11.51
N ILE A 106 -19.43 12.54 11.81
CA ILE A 106 -20.63 12.99 11.08
C ILE A 106 -21.36 14.15 11.78
N SER A 107 -20.92 14.56 12.97
CA SER A 107 -21.51 15.66 13.72
C SER A 107 -20.54 16.31 14.69
N LEU A 108 -20.65 17.63 14.85
CA LEU A 108 -19.96 18.39 15.90
C LEU A 108 -20.24 17.89 17.30
N LYS A 109 -21.47 17.43 17.55
CA LYS A 109 -21.88 16.95 18.87
C LYS A 109 -21.12 15.68 19.26
N GLU A 110 -20.64 14.95 18.27
CA GLU A 110 -19.87 13.72 18.42
C GLU A 110 -18.35 13.96 18.35
N LEU A 111 -17.93 15.22 18.14
CA LEU A 111 -16.52 15.57 18.06
C LEU A 111 -15.88 15.50 19.45
N ARG A 112 -15.35 14.32 19.78
CA ARG A 112 -14.41 14.14 20.87
C ARG A 112 -12.99 14.42 20.37
N LEU A 113 -12.23 15.13 21.18
CA LEU A 113 -10.82 15.42 20.94
C LEU A 113 -9.97 14.65 21.95
N CYS A 114 -8.86 14.10 21.48
CA CYS A 114 -7.85 13.46 22.30
C CYS A 114 -7.40 14.40 23.43
N SER A 115 -7.43 13.92 24.67
CA SER A 115 -7.08 14.74 25.85
C SER A 115 -5.62 15.23 25.84
N LYS A 116 -4.73 14.50 25.15
CA LYS A 116 -3.30 14.80 25.06
C LYS A 116 -2.97 15.82 23.97
N CYS A 117 -3.36 15.52 22.73
CA CYS A 117 -2.98 16.33 21.57
C CYS A 117 -4.08 17.25 21.05
N GLY A 118 -5.35 17.01 21.40
CA GLY A 118 -6.50 17.79 20.93
C GLY A 118 -6.89 17.52 19.48
N TRP A 119 -6.62 16.32 18.96
CA TRP A 119 -7.02 15.86 17.62
C TRP A 119 -8.14 14.82 17.69
N PRO A 120 -8.96 14.66 16.63
CA PRO A 120 -10.21 13.90 16.68
C PRO A 120 -10.03 12.42 17.03
N THR A 121 -10.77 11.96 18.05
CA THR A 121 -10.90 10.54 18.44
C THR A 121 -12.33 10.26 18.88
N CYS A 122 -12.92 9.11 18.53
CA CYS A 122 -14.33 8.82 18.86
C CYS A 122 -14.53 8.22 20.26
N SER A 123 -13.46 7.72 20.89
CA SER A 123 -13.51 7.08 22.20
C SER A 123 -12.17 7.19 22.91
N GLU A 124 -12.16 6.85 24.21
CA GLU A 124 -10.92 6.72 24.99
C GLU A 124 -10.03 5.58 24.48
N GLU A 125 -10.64 4.48 24.02
CA GLU A 125 -9.92 3.39 23.35
C GLU A 125 -9.22 3.88 22.08
N CYS A 126 -9.89 4.66 21.23
CA CYS A 126 -9.28 5.23 20.03
C CYS A 126 -8.20 6.28 20.35
N GLU A 127 -8.28 6.94 21.49
CA GLU A 127 -7.22 7.82 21.99
C GLU A 127 -5.96 7.03 22.42
N GLN A 128 -6.14 5.81 22.92
CA GLN A 128 -5.05 4.92 23.35
C GLN A 128 -4.55 3.99 22.23
N SER A 129 -5.27 3.90 21.10
CA SER A 129 -4.88 3.09 19.95
C SER A 129 -3.48 3.45 19.45
N GLU A 130 -2.61 2.45 19.27
CA GLU A 130 -1.23 2.62 18.79
C GLU A 130 -1.14 3.39 17.46
N ILE A 131 -2.15 3.24 16.59
CA ILE A 131 -2.27 3.93 15.30
C ILE A 131 -2.25 5.46 15.50
N HIS A 132 -2.77 5.98 16.61
CA HIS A 132 -2.76 7.39 16.97
C HIS A 132 -1.72 7.73 18.05
N ALA A 133 -1.79 7.02 19.18
CA ALA A 133 -1.07 7.32 20.41
C ALA A 133 0.45 7.27 20.25
N GLU A 134 0.96 6.35 19.42
CA GLU A 134 2.40 6.18 19.17
C GLU A 134 2.87 6.86 17.88
N ASN A 135 1.98 7.52 17.15
CA ASN A 135 2.27 8.17 15.87
C ASN A 135 2.25 9.69 16.00
N GLU A 136 1.20 10.34 15.52
CA GLU A 136 1.10 11.79 15.46
C GLU A 136 0.77 12.44 16.80
N CYS A 137 0.20 11.70 17.77
CA CYS A 137 -0.25 12.25 19.05
C CYS A 137 0.87 12.95 19.83
N PRO A 138 2.06 12.35 20.06
CA PRO A 138 3.15 12.99 20.81
C PRO A 138 3.69 14.23 20.10
N ILE A 139 3.70 14.22 18.76
CA ILE A 139 4.19 15.32 17.92
C ILE A 139 3.27 16.53 18.07
N PHE A 140 1.97 16.33 17.89
CA PHE A 140 0.98 17.41 17.99
C PHE A 140 0.86 17.93 19.43
N ALA A 141 0.93 17.04 20.43
CA ALA A 141 0.95 17.44 21.83
C ALA A 141 2.16 18.34 22.14
N SER A 142 3.36 17.93 21.71
CA SER A 142 4.62 18.66 21.96
C SER A 142 4.67 20.00 21.24
N ALA A 143 4.20 20.05 19.99
CA ALA A 143 4.12 21.26 19.19
C ALA A 143 2.96 22.20 19.63
N ARG A 144 2.08 21.72 20.53
CA ARG A 144 0.85 22.41 20.97
C ARG A 144 -0.08 22.78 19.81
N ILE A 145 -0.11 21.95 18.78
CA ILE A 145 -0.99 22.11 17.62
C ILE A 145 -2.30 21.38 17.92
N ARG A 146 -3.40 22.14 17.92
CA ARG A 146 -4.76 21.61 18.15
C ARG A 146 -5.49 21.49 16.83
N PHE A 147 -6.38 20.50 16.74
CA PHE A 147 -7.24 20.37 15.57
C PHE A 147 -8.20 21.54 15.52
N LEU A 148 -8.16 22.28 14.40
CA LEU A 148 -9.10 23.35 14.12
C LEU A 148 -10.07 22.84 13.06
N TRP A 149 -11.35 22.86 13.39
CA TRP A 149 -12.39 22.59 12.42
C TRP A 149 -13.28 23.81 12.32
N ASN A 150 -13.36 24.38 11.12
CA ASN A 150 -14.20 25.52 10.85
C ASN A 150 -15.38 25.11 9.94
N PRO A 151 -16.59 24.92 10.50
CA PRO A 151 -17.77 24.64 9.70
C PRO A 151 -18.24 25.82 8.85
N THR A 152 -17.73 27.04 9.07
CA THR A 152 -18.17 28.23 8.30
C THR A 152 -17.51 28.37 6.92
N CYS A 153 -16.61 27.46 6.56
CA CYS A 153 -16.06 27.39 5.20
C CYS A 153 -17.08 26.82 4.18
N VAL A 154 -18.25 26.37 4.65
CA VAL A 154 -19.39 26.03 3.81
C VAL A 154 -20.16 27.34 3.55
N GLY A 155 -20.33 27.72 2.28
CA GLY A 155 -21.08 28.92 1.90
C GLY A 155 -22.46 28.94 2.56
N GLU A 156 -23.00 30.13 2.80
CA GLU A 156 -24.26 30.32 3.54
C GLU A 156 -25.46 29.56 2.95
N GLU A 157 -25.34 29.09 1.70
CA GLU A 157 -26.36 28.40 0.91
C GLU A 157 -26.52 26.90 1.23
N ASP A 158 -25.53 26.26 1.86
CA ASP A 158 -25.52 24.81 2.13
C ASP A 158 -25.88 24.45 3.59
N LYS A 159 -26.67 25.28 4.28
CA LYS A 159 -27.12 25.03 5.67
C LYS A 159 -28.26 24.01 5.78
N ALA A 160 -28.24 22.96 4.96
CA ALA A 160 -29.12 21.81 5.15
C ALA A 160 -28.54 20.93 6.28
N GLU A 161 -29.39 20.40 7.17
CA GLU A 161 -29.04 19.37 8.15
C GLU A 161 -28.45 18.08 7.52
N SER A 162 -28.50 17.99 6.19
CA SER A 162 -27.95 16.94 5.31
C SER A 162 -26.65 17.34 4.59
N ALA A 163 -26.07 18.52 4.86
CA ALA A 163 -24.86 18.97 4.18
C ALA A 163 -23.66 18.09 4.55
N LEU A 164 -23.00 17.54 3.53
CA LEU A 164 -21.78 16.77 3.70
C LEU A 164 -20.75 17.60 4.45
N ILE A 165 -20.12 17.02 5.46
CA ILE A 165 -19.07 17.71 6.23
C ILE A 165 -17.90 18.01 5.29
N PRO A 166 -17.45 19.28 5.22
CA PRO A 166 -16.36 19.66 4.33
C PRO A 166 -15.05 19.00 4.76
N ASP A 167 -14.18 18.78 3.77
CA ASP A 167 -12.84 18.27 4.01
C ASP A 167 -12.04 19.19 4.92
N ASN A 168 -11.19 18.61 5.77
CA ASN A 168 -10.28 19.38 6.61
C ASN A 168 -8.83 19.21 6.13
N PRO A 169 -8.20 20.25 5.54
CA PRO A 169 -6.81 20.18 5.08
C PRO A 169 -5.81 19.77 6.16
N MET A 170 -6.09 20.01 7.44
CA MET A 170 -5.19 19.60 8.53
C MET A 170 -4.99 18.09 8.62
N LEU A 171 -5.96 17.29 8.15
CA LEU A 171 -5.82 15.82 8.13
C LEU A 171 -4.93 15.30 7.00
N GLN A 172 -4.63 16.12 5.99
CA GLN A 172 -3.79 15.72 4.85
C GLN A 172 -2.38 15.30 5.31
N CYS A 173 -1.89 15.88 6.40
CA CYS A 173 -0.56 15.56 6.93
C CYS A 173 -0.47 14.22 7.67
N ILE A 174 -1.59 13.62 8.08
CA ILE A 174 -1.61 12.46 8.98
C ILE A 174 -0.97 11.24 8.33
N THR A 175 -1.43 10.85 7.14
CA THR A 175 -0.96 9.64 6.47
C THR A 175 0.51 9.75 6.02
N PRO A 176 0.96 10.88 5.41
CA PRO A 176 2.38 11.10 5.14
C PRO A 176 3.25 11.07 6.41
N LEU A 177 2.79 11.69 7.51
CA LEU A 177 3.52 11.66 8.77
C LEU A 177 3.64 10.24 9.31
N ARG A 178 2.53 9.48 9.38
CA ARG A 178 2.55 8.08 9.83
C ARG A 178 3.46 7.21 8.96
N LEU A 179 3.48 7.44 7.66
CA LEU A 179 4.38 6.76 6.74
C LEU A 179 5.84 7.02 7.11
N LEU A 180 6.23 8.29 7.26
CA LEU A 180 7.60 8.66 7.63
C LEU A 180 7.99 8.13 9.01
N LEU A 181 7.06 8.10 9.98
CA LEU A 181 7.32 7.50 11.30
C LEU A 181 7.50 5.97 11.22
N ALA A 182 6.86 5.30 10.25
CA ALA A 182 7.05 3.87 10.05
C ALA A 182 8.50 3.54 9.61
N LYS A 183 9.17 4.43 8.87
CA LYS A 183 10.61 4.31 8.54
C LYS A 183 11.46 4.16 9.80
N GLU A 184 11.18 4.96 10.82
CA GLU A 184 11.96 4.97 12.07
C GLU A 184 11.69 3.74 12.94
N ARG A 185 10.47 3.19 12.90
CA ARG A 185 10.11 1.98 13.65
C ARG A 185 10.76 0.73 13.09
N ASP A 186 10.80 0.61 11.76
CA ASP A 186 11.32 -0.57 11.08
C ASP A 186 12.00 -0.21 9.75
N VAL A 187 13.27 0.19 9.86
CA VAL A 187 14.11 0.53 8.70
C VAL A 187 14.24 -0.66 7.74
N ARG A 188 14.29 -1.91 8.25
CA ARG A 188 14.45 -3.09 7.39
C ARG A 188 13.23 -3.31 6.52
N ARG A 189 12.03 -3.17 7.11
CA ARG A 189 10.77 -3.23 6.35
C ARG A 189 10.65 -2.05 5.40
N TRP A 190 11.06 -0.85 5.82
CA TRP A 190 11.06 0.33 4.96
C TRP A 190 11.89 0.13 3.68
N GLU A 191 13.14 -0.28 3.81
CA GLU A 191 14.03 -0.56 2.66
C GLU A 191 13.46 -1.64 1.74
N LYS A 192 12.82 -2.67 2.31
CA LYS A 192 12.27 -3.79 1.54
C LYS A 192 10.95 -3.47 0.85
N GLU A 193 10.10 -2.67 1.47
CA GLU A 193 8.69 -2.52 1.08
C GLU A 193 8.37 -1.14 0.50
N VAL A 194 8.97 -0.06 1.03
CA VAL A 194 8.60 1.32 0.72
C VAL A 194 9.57 1.99 -0.25
N VAL A 195 10.88 1.85 -0.02
CA VAL A 195 11.92 2.43 -0.92
C VAL A 195 11.71 2.04 -2.39
N PRO A 196 11.31 0.80 -2.73
CA PRO A 196 11.08 0.44 -4.13
C PRO A 196 9.82 1.04 -4.76
N MET A 197 8.96 1.71 -3.99
CA MET A 197 7.70 2.28 -4.48
C MET A 197 7.93 3.52 -5.33
N GLU A 198 7.10 3.67 -6.36
CA GLU A 198 7.12 4.81 -7.26
C GLU A 198 6.30 5.96 -6.69
N ALA A 199 6.85 7.18 -6.74
CA ALA A 199 6.27 8.40 -6.21
C ALA A 199 5.89 9.42 -7.31
N HIS A 200 6.31 9.17 -8.56
CA HIS A 200 6.13 10.01 -9.74
C HIS A 200 6.48 11.49 -9.50
N MET A 201 7.59 11.74 -8.79
CA MET A 201 7.99 13.08 -8.35
C MET A 201 8.08 14.08 -9.50
N GLU A 202 8.73 13.72 -10.60
CA GLU A 202 8.87 14.58 -11.78
C GLU A 202 7.52 14.92 -12.42
N LYS A 203 6.63 13.94 -12.56
CA LYS A 203 5.29 14.15 -13.16
C LYS A 203 4.38 14.96 -12.24
N ARG A 204 4.59 14.86 -10.92
CA ARG A 204 3.78 15.56 -9.91
C ARG A 204 4.25 16.99 -9.69
N PHE A 205 5.51 17.31 -10.00
CA PHE A 205 6.07 18.64 -9.81
C PHE A 205 5.20 19.73 -10.45
N ASP A 206 5.00 20.83 -9.72
CA ASP A 206 4.22 22.02 -10.12
C ASP A 206 2.71 21.81 -10.38
N THR A 207 2.19 20.59 -10.18
CA THR A 207 0.73 20.33 -10.18
C THR A 207 0.03 21.03 -9.00
N ASP A 208 -1.29 21.21 -9.08
CA ASP A 208 -2.07 21.77 -7.97
C ASP A 208 -2.00 20.91 -6.70
N ALA A 209 -1.94 19.59 -6.87
CA ALA A 209 -1.70 18.66 -5.76
C ALA A 209 -0.34 18.93 -5.11
N TRP A 210 0.73 19.06 -5.89
CA TRP A 210 2.07 19.39 -5.38
C TRP A 210 2.09 20.71 -4.61
N LYS A 211 1.45 21.75 -5.16
CA LYS A 211 1.35 23.07 -4.50
C LYS A 211 0.58 22.98 -3.17
N SER A 212 -0.54 22.27 -3.17
CA SER A 212 -1.35 22.00 -1.97
C SER A 212 -0.53 21.26 -0.91
N ASP A 213 0.13 20.16 -1.28
CA ASP A 213 0.95 19.36 -0.37
C ASP A 213 2.17 20.13 0.17
N THR A 214 2.78 20.99 -0.64
CA THR A 214 3.90 21.84 -0.22
C THR A 214 3.49 22.75 0.94
N VAL A 215 2.27 23.29 0.90
CA VAL A 215 1.74 24.20 1.93
C VAL A 215 1.13 23.43 3.10
N ASN A 216 0.16 22.56 2.81
CA ASN A 216 -0.71 21.91 3.79
C ASN A 216 -0.05 20.72 4.49
N VAL A 217 0.94 20.09 3.85
CA VAL A 217 1.63 18.92 4.40
C VAL A 217 3.07 19.27 4.77
N SER A 218 3.93 19.56 3.80
CA SER A 218 5.36 19.80 4.08
C SER A 218 5.57 21.04 4.94
N GLY A 219 4.98 22.17 4.52
CA GLY A 219 5.03 23.43 5.27
C GLY A 219 4.47 23.28 6.68
N PHE A 220 3.32 22.61 6.82
CA PHE A 220 2.71 22.35 8.13
C PHE A 220 3.60 21.49 9.04
N LEU A 221 4.05 20.33 8.57
CA LEU A 221 4.86 19.40 9.35
C LEU A 221 6.21 20.02 9.76
N ARG A 222 6.91 20.66 8.81
CA ARG A 222 8.24 21.22 9.09
C ARG A 222 8.17 22.47 9.95
N LYS A 223 7.21 23.38 9.69
CA LYS A 223 7.13 24.67 10.38
C LYS A 223 6.23 24.61 11.62
N ALA A 224 4.97 24.23 11.48
CA ALA A 224 4.02 24.23 12.58
C ALA A 224 4.27 23.08 13.57
N CYS A 225 4.53 21.87 13.06
CA CYS A 225 4.87 20.71 13.91
C CYS A 225 6.35 20.64 14.31
N ARG A 226 7.19 21.59 13.85
CA ARG A 226 8.62 21.72 14.19
C ARG A 226 9.46 20.48 13.83
N LEU A 227 9.17 19.85 12.68
CA LEU A 227 9.87 18.66 12.21
C LEU A 227 10.94 18.96 11.14
N SER A 228 11.37 20.21 10.98
CA SER A 228 12.33 20.61 9.94
C SER A 228 13.67 19.86 10.00
N GLU A 229 14.13 19.52 11.21
CA GLU A 229 15.37 18.76 11.46
C GLU A 229 15.18 17.24 11.33
N ARG A 230 13.93 16.77 11.34
CA ARG A 230 13.61 15.33 11.30
C ARG A 230 13.30 14.87 9.88
N PHE A 231 12.61 15.69 9.10
CA PHE A 231 12.17 15.37 7.75
C PHE A 231 12.42 16.54 6.79
N SER A 232 13.02 16.23 5.63
CA SER A 232 13.21 17.19 4.55
C SER A 232 11.90 17.43 3.78
N ASP A 233 11.83 18.53 3.00
CA ASP A 233 10.70 18.72 2.07
C ASP A 233 10.64 17.57 1.06
N GLU A 234 11.79 17.10 0.59
CA GLU A 234 11.89 16.01 -0.38
C GLU A 234 11.30 14.70 0.17
N ASP A 235 11.65 14.31 1.41
CA ASP A 235 11.10 13.11 2.05
C ASP A 235 9.57 13.18 2.20
N ILE A 236 9.06 14.33 2.63
CA ILE A 236 7.62 14.53 2.84
C ILE A 236 6.87 14.52 1.50
N MET A 237 7.40 15.23 0.51
CA MET A 237 6.78 15.28 -0.82
C MET A 237 6.84 13.92 -1.51
N TRP A 238 7.90 13.15 -1.33
CA TRP A 238 8.02 11.78 -1.79
C TRP A 238 6.98 10.85 -1.14
N ALA A 239 6.80 10.95 0.18
CA ALA A 239 5.75 10.23 0.90
C ALA A 239 4.35 10.56 0.38
N CYS A 240 4.04 11.84 0.13
CA CYS A 240 2.78 12.23 -0.52
C CYS A 240 2.64 11.63 -1.93
N GLY A 241 3.72 11.61 -2.72
CA GLY A 241 3.73 11.03 -4.06
C GLY A 241 3.34 9.55 -4.07
N ILE A 242 3.96 8.74 -3.22
CA ILE A 242 3.61 7.31 -3.08
C ILE A 242 2.13 7.14 -2.73
N LEU A 243 1.64 7.88 -1.73
CA LEU A 243 0.26 7.78 -1.27
C LEU A 243 -0.75 8.18 -2.34
N GLN A 244 -0.40 9.12 -3.23
CA GLN A 244 -1.25 9.54 -4.33
C GLN A 244 -1.33 8.51 -5.46
N VAL A 245 -0.22 7.83 -5.78
CA VAL A 245 -0.22 6.71 -6.75
C VAL A 245 -1.13 5.58 -6.28
N LEU A 246 -1.12 5.29 -4.98
CA LEU A 246 -1.96 4.25 -4.37
C LEU A 246 -3.46 4.61 -4.35
N PHE A 247 -3.80 5.90 -4.39
CA PHE A 247 -5.17 6.38 -4.30
C PHE A 247 -5.98 6.21 -5.60
N LEU A 248 -5.32 6.26 -6.77
CA LEU A 248 -6.00 6.23 -8.08
C LEU A 248 -6.75 4.92 -8.39
N PHE A 249 -6.57 3.84 -7.62
CA PHE A 249 -7.10 2.51 -7.95
C PHE A 249 -8.22 1.97 -7.04
N PHE A 250 -8.44 2.52 -5.85
CA PHE A 250 -9.53 2.05 -4.97
C PHE A 250 -10.89 2.73 -5.24
N CYS A 251 -10.95 3.65 -6.21
CA CYS A 251 -12.15 4.40 -6.55
C CYS A 251 -13.10 3.60 -7.46
N CYS A 252 -13.60 2.47 -6.96
CA CYS A 252 -14.79 1.82 -7.50
C CYS A 252 -15.67 1.43 -6.31
N PHE A 253 -16.72 2.22 -6.06
CA PHE A 253 -17.93 1.91 -5.26
C PHE A 253 -18.11 2.35 -3.79
N ILE A 254 -17.18 3.01 -3.08
CA ILE A 254 -17.46 3.51 -1.71
C ILE A 254 -16.80 4.88 -1.47
N THR A 255 -17.45 5.79 -0.72
CA THR A 255 -16.85 7.03 -0.20
C THR A 255 -15.69 6.69 0.73
N LEU A 256 -14.51 6.43 0.16
CA LEU A 256 -13.33 5.99 0.91
C LEU A 256 -12.70 7.18 1.63
N VAL A 257 -12.85 7.24 2.95
CA VAL A 257 -12.22 8.24 3.83
C VAL A 257 -10.83 7.82 4.32
N LYS A 258 -10.40 6.60 3.99
CA LYS A 258 -9.18 5.94 4.50
C LYS A 258 -8.26 5.55 3.34
N ILE A 259 -6.96 5.73 3.53
CA ILE A 259 -5.89 5.16 2.72
C ILE A 259 -5.20 4.07 3.54
N THR A 260 -4.92 2.95 2.88
CA THR A 260 -4.10 1.86 3.41
C THR A 260 -3.00 1.56 2.42
N MET A 261 -1.76 1.63 2.87
CA MET A 261 -0.61 1.37 2.01
C MET A 261 -0.09 -0.04 2.23
N TYR A 262 -0.06 -0.82 1.15
CA TYR A 262 0.58 -2.13 1.16
C TYR A 262 1.69 -2.21 0.12
N LYS A 263 2.62 -3.15 0.29
CA LYS A 263 3.75 -3.34 -0.63
C LYS A 263 3.26 -3.75 -2.02
N SER A 264 2.31 -4.68 -2.11
CA SER A 264 1.89 -5.25 -3.40
C SER A 264 0.96 -4.34 -4.20
N SER A 265 0.44 -3.26 -3.62
CA SER A 265 -0.54 -2.38 -4.25
C SER A 265 -0.10 -1.84 -5.62
N GLN A 266 1.17 -1.45 -5.77
CA GLN A 266 1.72 -0.98 -7.06
C GLN A 266 2.07 -2.11 -8.04
N LEU A 267 2.24 -3.34 -7.56
CA LEU A 267 2.51 -4.51 -8.43
C LEU A 267 1.23 -5.02 -9.11
N LEU A 268 0.10 -4.91 -8.41
CA LEU A 268 -1.21 -5.32 -8.93
C LEU A 268 -1.78 -4.33 -9.96
N GLN A 269 -1.39 -3.05 -9.88
CA GLN A 269 -1.67 -2.03 -10.91
C GLN A 269 -1.23 -2.50 -12.31
N SER A 270 0.01 -2.98 -12.42
CA SER A 270 0.55 -3.47 -13.69
C SER A 270 -0.10 -4.78 -14.16
N PHE A 271 -0.64 -5.58 -13.24
CA PHE A 271 -1.34 -6.82 -13.57
C PHE A 271 -2.66 -6.56 -14.31
N LEU A 272 -3.41 -5.54 -13.89
CA LEU A 272 -4.66 -5.12 -14.53
C LEU A 272 -4.39 -4.45 -15.89
N LEU A 273 -3.42 -3.54 -15.93
CA LEU A 273 -3.04 -2.85 -17.18
C LEU A 273 -2.52 -3.83 -18.24
N ALA A 274 -1.66 -4.79 -17.86
CA ALA A 274 -1.17 -5.81 -18.80
C ALA A 274 -2.27 -6.72 -19.35
N LYS A 275 -3.36 -6.93 -18.60
CA LYS A 275 -4.53 -7.69 -19.07
C LYS A 275 -5.30 -6.89 -20.13
N GLU A 276 -5.46 -5.58 -19.94
CA GLU A 276 -6.07 -4.68 -20.93
C GLU A 276 -5.21 -4.58 -22.20
N SER A 277 -3.89 -4.38 -22.07
CA SER A 277 -2.99 -4.31 -23.22
C SER A 277 -2.96 -5.61 -24.03
N LYS A 278 -3.00 -6.78 -23.36
CA LYS A 278 -3.10 -8.07 -24.04
C LYS A 278 -4.48 -8.32 -24.65
N MET A 279 -5.57 -7.85 -24.03
CA MET A 279 -6.90 -7.90 -24.64
C MET A 279 -6.97 -7.07 -25.92
N HIS A 280 -6.37 -5.88 -25.95
CA HIS A 280 -6.28 -5.05 -27.15
C HIS A 280 -5.38 -5.68 -28.22
N ALA A 281 -4.21 -6.22 -27.85
CA ALA A 281 -3.34 -6.93 -28.79
C ALA A 281 -3.98 -8.21 -29.39
N VAL A 282 -4.83 -8.90 -28.64
CA VAL A 282 -5.60 -10.07 -29.13
C VAL A 282 -6.79 -9.65 -29.99
N GLN A 283 -7.36 -8.46 -29.78
CA GLN A 283 -8.39 -7.90 -30.67
C GLN A 283 -7.78 -7.45 -32.01
N ASP A 284 -6.61 -6.83 -31.99
CA ASP A 284 -5.90 -6.42 -33.22
C ASP A 284 -5.36 -7.63 -34.01
N ALA A 285 -4.94 -8.70 -33.33
CA ALA A 285 -4.49 -9.94 -33.98
C ALA A 285 -5.63 -10.78 -34.59
N ASN A 286 -6.89 -10.53 -34.20
CA ASN A 286 -8.08 -11.16 -34.80
C ASN A 286 -8.72 -10.30 -35.91
N MET A 287 -8.07 -9.20 -36.30
CA MET A 287 -8.48 -8.28 -37.35
C MET A 287 -7.54 -8.27 -38.58
N ILE A 288 -6.75 -9.35 -38.77
CA ILE A 288 -5.92 -9.58 -39.97
C ILE A 288 -6.28 -10.94 -40.58
#